data_AF-A0A6B0X211-F1
#
_entry.id   AF-A0A6B0X211-F1
#
_cell.length_a   1.000
_cell.length_b   1.000
_cell.length_c   1.000
_cell.angle_alpha   90.00
_cell.angle_beta   90.00
_cell.angle_gamma   90.00
#
_symmetry.space_group_name_H-M   'P 1'
#
loop_
_entity.id
_entity.type
_entity.pdbx_description
1 polymer ?
#
loop_
_entity_poly.entity_id
_entity_poly.type
_entity_poly.pdbx_seq_one_letter_code
_entity_poly.pdbx_strand_id
1 'polypeptide(L)'
;GDNQIRDISVLSGLTNLRMLWLGSNRITDISVLSGLTKLERLFLSNNRITDISVLSGLTNLRHLFLQLNNFTDISPLRNLANLTYLDLQANPLVYSVADNDYILALMTRGAQVVFDLPPRESDFDIELVFLSPYTDEQKRAIQYAARRWESIITEDLPDHEFTQGWSGACGDQSYEIPAGERIDDLRIYVIEQLSSSGHHWASLTMTRTTPHLPLLGCISVSGNNGHVALHEIGHILGIGTLWFDFIQNPPGDPHFNGPLAIAAFNKAGGRNYTGAKVPVEIEGGGTSIHWRSPQMIGEVMAGGGSISAITVQALADLGWVVDVTQANPYILPSAAAKASAKVAAPSTHADHAEPEWSCGVGEQREPIYVVDQQGRIIRTINP
;
A
#
# COMPACT_ATOMS: atom_id res chain seq x y z
N GLY A 1 13.25 3.78 -34.17
CA GLY A 1 13.05 5.09 -33.52
C GLY A 1 13.94 6.12 -34.17
N ASP A 2 13.83 7.37 -33.74
CA ASP A 2 14.64 8.53 -34.18
C ASP A 2 14.52 8.92 -35.65
N ASN A 3 13.28 9.02 -36.14
CA ASN A 3 12.98 9.34 -37.53
C ASN A 3 12.18 10.65 -37.69
N GLN A 4 12.00 11.41 -36.61
CA GLN A 4 11.17 12.63 -36.58
C GLN A 4 9.74 12.43 -37.09
N ILE A 5 9.22 11.19 -37.05
CA ILE A 5 7.89 10.83 -37.55
C ILE A 5 6.82 11.59 -36.75
N ARG A 6 5.82 12.10 -37.46
CA ARG A 6 4.64 12.77 -36.89
C ARG A 6 3.36 12.05 -37.21
N ASP A 7 3.24 11.58 -38.45
CA ASP A 7 2.07 10.86 -38.95
C ASP A 7 2.39 9.37 -39.12
N ILE A 8 1.52 8.54 -38.54
CA ILE A 8 1.57 7.08 -38.58
C ILE A 8 0.31 6.48 -39.23
N SER A 9 -0.49 7.28 -39.93
CA SER A 9 -1.72 6.88 -40.64
C SER A 9 -1.53 5.68 -41.58
N VAL A 10 -0.35 5.58 -42.18
CA VAL A 10 0.07 4.46 -43.05
C VAL A 10 0.04 3.09 -42.35
N LEU A 11 0.00 3.06 -41.01
CA LEU A 11 -0.03 1.81 -40.23
C LEU A 11 -1.45 1.23 -40.07
N SER A 12 -2.51 1.97 -40.43
CA SER A 12 -3.92 1.60 -40.18
C SER A 12 -4.31 0.21 -40.71
N GLY A 13 -3.75 -0.21 -41.84
CA GLY A 13 -4.04 -1.51 -42.47
C GLY A 13 -3.21 -2.68 -41.93
N LEU A 14 -2.22 -2.44 -41.07
CA LEU A 14 -1.25 -3.45 -40.64
C LEU A 14 -1.75 -4.27 -39.43
N THR A 15 -2.99 -4.74 -39.49
CA THR A 15 -3.75 -5.36 -38.38
C THR A 15 -3.15 -6.66 -37.83
N ASN A 16 -2.13 -7.22 -38.49
CA ASN A 16 -1.39 -8.40 -38.03
C ASN A 16 -0.11 -8.06 -37.25
N LEU A 17 0.21 -6.79 -37.03
CA LEU A 17 1.36 -6.39 -36.23
C LEU A 17 1.27 -6.92 -34.80
N ARG A 18 2.37 -7.50 -34.34
CA ARG A 18 2.57 -7.95 -32.93
C ARG A 18 3.56 -7.09 -32.17
N MET A 19 4.46 -6.41 -32.88
CA MET A 19 5.48 -5.57 -32.30
C MET A 19 5.62 -4.30 -33.13
N LEU A 20 5.67 -3.14 -32.46
CA LEU A 20 5.76 -1.85 -33.12
C LEU A 20 6.69 -0.91 -32.36
N TRP A 21 7.70 -0.39 -33.07
CA TRP A 21 8.73 0.50 -32.54
C TRP A 21 8.56 1.92 -33.08
N LEU A 22 8.05 2.81 -32.23
CA LEU A 22 7.79 4.22 -32.56
C LEU A 22 8.46 5.20 -31.59
N GLY A 23 9.35 4.71 -30.72
CA GLY A 23 10.07 5.56 -29.76
C GLY A 23 10.99 6.59 -30.41
N SER A 24 11.26 7.69 -29.70
CA SER A 24 12.07 8.84 -30.14
C SER A 24 11.55 9.42 -31.46
N ASN A 25 10.32 9.93 -31.48
CA ASN A 25 9.73 10.60 -32.64
C ASN A 25 9.03 11.89 -32.20
N ARG A 26 8.11 12.40 -33.02
CA ARG A 26 7.32 13.61 -32.74
C ARG A 26 5.82 13.31 -32.89
N ILE A 27 5.42 12.08 -32.58
CA ILE A 27 4.05 11.60 -32.69
C ILE A 27 3.22 12.24 -31.58
N THR A 28 2.06 12.77 -31.95
CA THR A 28 1.06 13.33 -31.03
C THR A 28 -0.24 12.54 -31.06
N ASP A 29 -0.61 12.03 -32.23
CA ASP A 29 -1.84 11.26 -32.46
C ASP A 29 -1.51 9.78 -32.71
N ILE A 30 -2.07 8.92 -31.88
CA ILE A 30 -1.94 7.46 -31.95
C ILE A 30 -3.27 6.76 -32.25
N SER A 31 -4.31 7.49 -32.67
CA SER A 31 -5.65 6.97 -33.00
C SER A 31 -5.65 5.77 -33.95
N VAL A 32 -4.70 5.77 -34.89
CA VAL A 32 -4.49 4.66 -35.84
C VAL A 32 -4.19 3.32 -35.17
N LEU A 33 -3.68 3.31 -33.94
CA LEU A 33 -3.33 2.08 -33.23
C LEU A 33 -4.57 1.30 -32.74
N SER A 34 -5.74 1.93 -32.66
CA SER A 34 -6.99 1.31 -32.15
C SER A 34 -7.36 0.00 -32.86
N GLY A 35 -7.05 -0.14 -34.16
CA GLY A 35 -7.31 -1.34 -34.94
C GLY A 35 -6.23 -2.43 -34.84
N LEU A 36 -5.10 -2.16 -34.18
CA LEU A 36 -3.94 -3.06 -34.12
C LEU A 36 -3.99 -3.97 -32.87
N THR A 37 -5.13 -4.62 -32.66
CA THR A 37 -5.46 -5.38 -31.45
C THR A 37 -4.60 -6.62 -31.19
N LYS A 38 -3.76 -7.02 -32.15
CA LYS A 38 -2.78 -8.11 -32.02
C LYS A 38 -1.42 -7.67 -31.46
N LEU A 39 -1.24 -6.38 -31.16
CA LEU A 39 0.00 -5.88 -30.58
C LEU A 39 0.26 -6.51 -29.21
N GLU A 40 1.48 -7.01 -29.04
CA GLU A 40 2.01 -7.58 -27.80
C GLU A 40 3.13 -6.70 -27.21
N ARG A 41 3.86 -5.97 -28.06
CA ARG A 41 4.92 -5.04 -27.64
C ARG A 41 4.81 -3.73 -28.38
N LEU A 42 4.72 -2.63 -27.64
CA LEU A 42 4.54 -1.29 -28.18
C LEU A 42 5.53 -0.32 -27.52
N PHE A 43 6.37 0.28 -28.34
CA PHE A 43 7.36 1.27 -27.90
C PHE A 43 6.96 2.65 -28.41
N LEU A 44 6.50 3.51 -27.51
CA LEU A 44 6.06 4.88 -27.79
C LEU A 44 6.87 5.92 -26.99
N SER A 45 7.96 5.52 -26.36
CA SER A 45 8.78 6.39 -25.52
C SER A 45 9.34 7.60 -26.28
N ASN A 46 9.56 8.72 -25.58
CA ASN A 46 10.12 9.94 -26.17
C ASN A 46 9.33 10.43 -27.41
N ASN A 47 8.06 10.76 -27.19
CA ASN A 47 7.16 11.35 -28.17
C ASN A 47 6.47 12.58 -27.55
N ARG A 48 5.34 13.02 -28.13
CA ARG A 48 4.56 14.16 -27.65
C ARG A 48 3.09 13.76 -27.44
N ILE A 49 2.87 12.52 -27.01
CA ILE A 49 1.53 11.95 -26.85
C ILE A 49 0.92 12.53 -25.57
N THR A 50 -0.29 13.06 -25.70
CA THR A 50 -1.07 13.63 -24.58
C THR A 50 -2.33 12.81 -24.26
N ASP A 51 -2.78 11.98 -25.19
CA ASP A 51 -3.96 11.11 -25.04
C ASP A 51 -3.59 9.67 -25.41
N ILE A 52 -3.81 8.75 -24.47
CA ILE A 52 -3.56 7.31 -24.60
C ILE A 52 -4.85 6.48 -24.58
N SER A 53 -6.02 7.11 -24.69
CA SER A 53 -7.36 6.47 -24.67
C SER A 53 -7.48 5.27 -25.61
N VAL A 54 -6.83 5.36 -26.78
CA VAL A 54 -6.82 4.34 -27.83
C VAL A 54 -6.14 3.03 -27.42
N LEU A 55 -5.32 3.05 -26.36
CA LEU A 55 -4.62 1.86 -25.86
C LEU A 55 -5.54 0.93 -25.08
N SER A 56 -6.70 1.42 -24.59
CA SER A 56 -7.64 0.64 -23.77
C SER A 56 -8.15 -0.65 -24.41
N GLY A 57 -8.21 -0.70 -25.74
CA GLY A 57 -8.61 -1.88 -26.50
C GLY A 57 -7.49 -2.87 -26.83
N LEU A 58 -6.22 -2.54 -26.54
CA LEU A 58 -5.05 -3.34 -26.93
C LEU A 58 -4.68 -4.38 -25.86
N THR A 59 -5.66 -5.19 -25.46
CA THR A 59 -5.59 -6.12 -24.31
C THR A 59 -4.57 -7.26 -24.44
N ASN A 60 -3.97 -7.45 -25.63
CA ASN A 60 -2.87 -8.39 -25.86
C ASN A 60 -1.48 -7.81 -25.52
N LEU A 61 -1.38 -6.52 -25.18
CA LEU A 61 -0.12 -5.90 -24.80
C LEU A 61 0.49 -6.59 -23.58
N ARG A 62 1.78 -6.89 -23.69
CA ARG A 62 2.64 -7.44 -22.63
C ARG A 62 3.76 -6.47 -22.26
N HIS A 63 4.27 -5.72 -23.22
CA HIS A 63 5.31 -4.72 -23.00
C HIS A 63 4.86 -3.37 -23.57
N LEU A 64 4.82 -2.37 -22.71
CA LEU A 64 4.38 -1.02 -23.07
C LEU A 64 5.37 0.01 -22.53
N PHE A 65 6.00 0.75 -23.44
CA PHE A 65 6.96 1.80 -23.12
C PHE A 65 6.35 3.15 -23.50
N LEU A 66 6.01 3.96 -22.50
CA LEU A 66 5.33 5.25 -22.66
C LEU A 66 6.11 6.41 -22.03
N GLN A 67 7.29 6.15 -21.48
CA GLN A 67 8.10 7.17 -20.82
C GLN A 67 8.47 8.34 -21.73
N LEU A 68 8.71 9.51 -21.15
CA LEU A 68 9.04 10.75 -21.90
C LEU A 68 7.94 11.11 -22.91
N ASN A 69 6.71 11.24 -22.42
CA ASN A 69 5.57 11.79 -23.17
C ASN A 69 4.93 12.93 -22.35
N ASN A 70 3.66 13.27 -22.61
CA ASN A 70 3.01 14.40 -21.97
C ASN A 70 1.53 14.12 -21.66
N PHE A 71 1.17 12.87 -21.34
CA PHE A 71 -0.15 12.49 -20.86
C PHE A 71 -0.19 12.51 -19.32
N THR A 72 -1.39 12.74 -18.77
CA THR A 72 -1.59 12.88 -17.32
C THR A 72 -2.43 11.74 -16.73
N ASP A 73 -3.20 11.04 -17.55
CA ASP A 73 -4.19 10.03 -17.12
C ASP A 73 -3.80 8.64 -17.64
N ILE A 74 -3.76 7.66 -16.73
CA ILE A 74 -3.49 6.25 -17.05
C ILE A 74 -4.73 5.36 -16.96
N SER A 75 -5.92 5.94 -16.73
CA SER A 75 -7.18 5.22 -16.71
C SER A 75 -7.43 4.33 -17.94
N PRO A 76 -6.99 4.69 -19.17
CA PRO A 76 -7.13 3.82 -20.34
C PRO A 76 -6.37 2.50 -20.21
N LEU A 77 -5.34 2.42 -19.37
CA LEU A 77 -4.52 1.22 -19.21
C LEU A 77 -5.15 0.17 -18.30
N ARG A 78 -6.16 0.51 -17.49
CA ARG A 78 -6.69 -0.36 -16.40
C ARG A 78 -7.19 -1.73 -16.86
N ASN A 79 -7.54 -1.88 -18.13
CA ASN A 79 -8.00 -3.16 -18.71
C ASN A 79 -6.85 -4.03 -19.26
N LEU A 80 -5.61 -3.55 -19.26
CA LEU A 80 -4.44 -4.24 -19.82
C LEU A 80 -3.80 -5.21 -18.81
N ALA A 81 -4.59 -6.16 -18.32
CA ALA A 81 -4.18 -7.11 -17.28
C ALA A 81 -3.03 -8.07 -17.66
N ASN A 82 -2.64 -8.09 -18.94
CA ASN A 82 -1.57 -8.95 -19.47
C ASN A 82 -0.21 -8.26 -19.53
N LEU A 83 -0.10 -7.00 -19.09
CA LEU A 83 1.19 -6.31 -19.04
C LEU A 83 2.13 -7.03 -18.08
N THR A 84 3.32 -7.36 -18.58
CA THR A 84 4.46 -7.85 -17.80
C THR A 84 5.54 -6.79 -17.65
N TYR A 85 5.48 -5.74 -18.48
CA TYR A 85 6.36 -4.58 -18.41
C TYR A 85 5.60 -3.31 -18.79
N LEU A 86 5.66 -2.29 -17.95
CA LEU A 86 5.07 -0.98 -18.16
C LEU A 86 6.05 0.11 -17.71
N ASP A 87 6.40 1.03 -18.60
CA ASP A 87 7.21 2.20 -18.26
C ASP A 87 6.44 3.49 -18.54
N LEU A 88 6.19 4.26 -17.48
CA LEU A 88 5.42 5.49 -17.42
C LEU A 88 6.27 6.71 -17.03
N GLN A 89 7.57 6.55 -16.77
CA GLN A 89 8.42 7.62 -16.25
C GLN A 89 8.43 8.88 -17.10
N ALA A 90 8.75 10.01 -16.49
CA ALA A 90 8.82 11.32 -17.15
C ALA A 90 7.52 11.64 -17.93
N ASN A 91 6.38 11.42 -17.30
CA ASN A 91 5.08 11.93 -17.70
C ASN A 91 4.48 12.74 -16.53
N PRO A 92 3.72 13.81 -16.81
CA PRO A 92 3.07 14.61 -15.78
C PRO A 92 1.82 13.91 -15.20
N LEU A 93 1.98 12.70 -14.66
CA LEU A 93 0.87 11.88 -14.18
C LEU A 93 0.17 12.53 -12.99
N VAL A 94 -1.16 12.51 -13.04
CA VAL A 94 -2.02 12.79 -11.90
C VAL A 94 -2.50 11.44 -11.39
N TYR A 95 -2.05 11.07 -10.19
CA TYR A 95 -2.37 9.77 -9.61
C TYR A 95 -3.76 9.78 -8.99
N SER A 96 -4.60 8.82 -9.37
CA SER A 96 -5.86 8.55 -8.68
C SER A 96 -5.78 7.25 -7.89
N VAL A 97 -6.64 7.09 -6.88
CA VAL A 97 -6.75 5.87 -6.08
C VAL A 97 -6.89 4.60 -6.95
N ALA A 98 -7.65 4.69 -8.06
CA ALA A 98 -7.84 3.57 -8.97
C ALA A 98 -6.61 3.29 -9.88
N ASP A 99 -5.79 4.29 -10.16
CA ASP A 99 -4.51 4.10 -10.84
C ASP A 99 -3.52 3.40 -9.92
N ASN A 100 -3.57 3.73 -8.61
CA ASN A 100 -2.75 3.07 -7.62
C ASN A 100 -3.05 1.57 -7.52
N ASP A 101 -4.33 1.21 -7.47
CA ASP A 101 -4.76 -0.20 -7.47
C ASP A 101 -4.28 -0.95 -8.70
N TYR A 102 -4.37 -0.32 -9.87
CA TYR A 102 -3.94 -0.94 -11.12
C TYR A 102 -2.42 -1.19 -11.14
N ILE A 103 -1.61 -0.21 -10.74
CA ILE A 103 -0.15 -0.35 -10.65
C ILE A 103 0.24 -1.46 -9.66
N LEU A 104 -0.38 -1.46 -8.47
CA LEU A 104 -0.12 -2.50 -7.47
C LEU A 104 -0.53 -3.89 -7.96
N ALA A 105 -1.70 -4.02 -8.61
CA ALA A 105 -2.17 -5.29 -9.14
C ALA A 105 -1.27 -5.86 -10.24
N LEU A 106 -0.65 -5.00 -11.06
CA LEU A 106 0.37 -5.42 -12.02
C LEU A 106 1.62 -5.96 -11.29
N MET A 107 2.14 -5.22 -10.30
CA MET A 107 3.30 -5.64 -9.52
C MET A 107 3.06 -6.95 -8.77
N THR A 108 1.88 -7.13 -8.16
CA THR A 108 1.48 -8.38 -7.49
C THR A 108 1.54 -9.59 -8.44
N ARG A 109 1.29 -9.38 -9.73
CA ARG A 109 1.38 -10.42 -10.77
C ARG A 109 2.80 -10.61 -11.32
N GLY A 110 3.79 -9.93 -10.75
CA GLY A 110 5.19 -9.97 -11.18
C GLY A 110 5.49 -9.10 -12.40
N ALA A 111 4.60 -8.18 -12.76
CA ALA A 111 4.90 -7.22 -13.82
C ALA A 111 5.88 -6.16 -13.30
N GLN A 112 6.86 -5.83 -14.13
CA GLN A 112 7.76 -4.71 -13.88
C GLN A 112 7.06 -3.41 -14.26
N VAL A 113 6.86 -2.51 -13.30
CA VAL A 113 6.23 -1.21 -13.52
C VAL A 113 7.18 -0.11 -13.09
N VAL A 114 7.58 0.73 -14.04
CA VAL A 114 8.50 1.85 -13.82
C VAL A 114 7.72 3.16 -13.98
N PHE A 115 7.78 4.02 -12.97
CA PHE A 115 7.01 5.26 -12.89
C PHE A 115 7.73 6.23 -11.95
N ASP A 116 7.39 7.51 -12.02
CA ASP A 116 7.89 8.50 -11.06
C ASP A 116 7.05 8.45 -9.79
N LEU A 117 7.65 8.52 -8.60
CA LEU A 117 6.86 8.52 -7.38
C LEU A 117 5.87 9.71 -7.39
N PRO A 118 4.63 9.52 -6.92
CA PRO A 118 3.70 10.62 -6.72
C PRO A 118 4.36 11.71 -5.87
N PRO A 119 4.07 13.01 -6.14
CA PRO A 119 4.50 14.07 -5.24
C PRO A 119 3.91 13.83 -3.84
N ARG A 120 4.57 14.33 -2.79
CA ARG A 120 3.99 14.35 -1.45
C ARG A 120 2.73 15.20 -1.46
N GLU A 121 1.62 14.63 -0.99
CA GLU A 121 0.32 15.30 -0.90
C GLU A 121 0.01 15.83 0.51
N SER A 122 0.75 15.35 1.51
CA SER A 122 0.61 15.73 2.92
C SER A 122 1.96 16.10 3.52
N ASP A 123 1.91 16.71 4.70
CA ASP A 123 3.09 16.99 5.52
C ASP A 123 3.58 15.71 6.23
N PHE A 124 2.72 14.70 6.42
CA PHE A 124 3.09 13.41 7.01
C PHE A 124 4.11 12.64 6.16
N ASP A 125 5.25 12.24 6.73
CA ASP A 125 6.30 11.49 6.05
C ASP A 125 6.57 10.10 6.65
N ILE A 126 6.77 9.11 5.78
CA ILE A 126 7.32 7.82 6.16
C ILE A 126 8.76 7.74 5.65
N GLU A 127 9.71 7.92 6.56
CA GLU A 127 11.13 7.77 6.27
C GLU A 127 11.50 6.28 6.17
N LEU A 128 11.87 5.82 4.98
CA LEU A 128 12.32 4.45 4.74
C LEU A 128 13.85 4.34 4.82
N VAL A 129 14.35 3.54 5.77
CA VAL A 129 15.78 3.24 5.93
C VAL A 129 16.05 1.78 5.55
N PHE A 130 16.67 1.58 4.38
CA PHE A 130 17.00 0.24 3.88
C PHE A 130 18.30 -0.28 4.50
N LEU A 131 18.20 -1.33 5.31
CA LEU A 131 19.35 -1.97 5.97
C LEU A 131 19.93 -3.12 5.13
N SER A 132 19.13 -3.71 4.23
CA SER A 132 19.57 -4.71 3.26
C SER A 132 19.81 -4.11 1.86
N PRO A 133 20.59 -4.78 0.99
CA PRO A 133 20.75 -4.33 -0.39
C PRO A 133 19.48 -4.57 -1.21
N TYR A 134 18.82 -3.48 -1.64
CA TYR A 134 17.68 -3.53 -2.56
C TYR A 134 18.02 -2.90 -3.91
N THR A 135 17.45 -3.45 -4.98
CA THR A 135 17.44 -2.80 -6.30
C THR A 135 16.57 -1.55 -6.29
N ASP A 136 16.80 -0.62 -7.24
CA ASP A 136 16.01 0.60 -7.35
C ASP A 136 14.52 0.32 -7.62
N GLU A 137 14.21 -0.80 -8.29
CA GLU A 137 12.84 -1.22 -8.55
C GLU A 137 12.14 -1.66 -7.26
N GLN A 138 12.79 -2.48 -6.44
CA GLN A 138 12.24 -2.92 -5.16
C GLN A 138 12.05 -1.73 -4.22
N LYS A 139 13.05 -0.84 -4.11
CA LYS A 139 12.95 0.39 -3.32
C LYS A 139 11.75 1.23 -3.75
N ARG A 140 11.56 1.40 -5.05
CA ARG A 140 10.45 2.19 -5.61
C ARG A 140 9.09 1.57 -5.30
N ALA A 141 8.95 0.25 -5.34
CA ALA A 141 7.71 -0.43 -4.96
C ALA A 141 7.35 -0.21 -3.48
N ILE A 142 8.34 -0.24 -2.58
CA ILE A 142 8.15 -0.02 -1.14
C ILE A 142 7.87 1.47 -0.85
N GLN A 143 8.61 2.38 -1.48
CA GLN A 143 8.38 3.83 -1.41
C GLN A 143 6.99 4.21 -1.91
N TYR A 144 6.49 3.53 -2.93
CA TYR A 144 5.15 3.76 -3.43
C TYR A 144 4.06 3.33 -2.45
N ALA A 145 4.27 2.21 -1.75
CA ALA A 145 3.38 1.79 -0.67
C ALA A 145 3.37 2.80 0.49
N ALA A 146 4.53 3.33 0.87
CA ALA A 146 4.64 4.40 1.87
C ALA A 146 3.89 5.67 1.41
N ARG A 147 4.13 6.15 0.20
CA ARG A 147 3.44 7.31 -0.40
C ARG A 147 1.92 7.15 -0.44
N ARG A 148 1.44 5.92 -0.60
CA ARG A 148 0.02 5.61 -0.56
C ARG A 148 -0.60 5.82 0.84
N TRP A 149 0.15 5.53 1.90
CA TRP A 149 -0.28 5.80 3.28
C TRP A 149 -0.16 7.28 3.64
N GLU A 150 0.91 7.95 3.20
CA GLU A 150 1.06 9.40 3.37
C GLU A 150 -0.07 10.17 2.67
N SER A 151 -0.58 9.69 1.54
CA SER A 151 -1.75 10.32 0.90
C SER A 151 -3.03 10.20 1.75
N ILE A 152 -3.07 9.32 2.75
CA ILE A 152 -4.22 9.10 3.64
C ILE A 152 -4.03 9.85 4.96
N ILE A 153 -2.84 9.83 5.54
CA ILE A 153 -2.54 10.47 6.83
C ILE A 153 -2.06 11.89 6.56
N THR A 154 -2.74 12.89 7.10
CA THR A 154 -2.55 14.28 6.65
C THR A 154 -1.95 15.22 7.69
N GLU A 155 -1.86 14.80 8.95
CA GLU A 155 -1.27 15.61 10.02
C GLU A 155 0.23 15.37 10.12
N ASP A 156 0.96 16.47 10.23
CA ASP A 156 2.37 16.55 10.63
C ASP A 156 2.49 16.31 12.14
N LEU A 157 3.13 15.22 12.54
CA LEU A 157 3.38 14.89 13.94
C LEU A 157 4.66 15.60 14.43
N PRO A 158 4.71 16.02 15.70
CA PRO A 158 5.90 16.68 16.23
C PRO A 158 7.16 15.84 16.09
N ASP A 159 8.25 16.41 15.56
CA ASP A 159 9.58 15.79 15.57
C ASP A 159 9.92 15.16 16.92
N HIS A 160 10.42 13.92 16.90
CA HIS A 160 10.99 13.30 18.08
C HIS A 160 12.51 13.44 18.06
N GLU A 161 13.08 14.17 19.03
CA GLU A 161 14.53 14.28 19.20
C GLU A 161 15.06 13.19 20.15
N PHE A 162 15.99 12.39 19.66
CA PHE A 162 16.72 11.42 20.47
C PHE A 162 17.85 12.10 21.25
N THR A 163 17.54 12.60 22.45
CA THR A 163 18.54 13.31 23.30
C THR A 163 19.74 12.46 23.71
N GLN A 164 19.58 11.13 23.71
CA GLN A 164 20.64 10.14 23.83
C GLN A 164 20.57 9.21 22.63
N GLY A 165 21.73 8.63 22.25
CA GLY A 165 21.77 7.66 21.16
C GLY A 165 20.88 6.45 21.47
N TRP A 166 20.19 5.96 20.45
CA TRP A 166 19.31 4.80 20.53
C TRP A 166 19.80 3.70 19.61
N SER A 167 19.75 2.45 20.06
CA SER A 167 20.07 1.29 19.23
C SER A 167 18.86 0.37 19.18
N GLY A 168 18.54 -0.12 17.99
CA GLY A 168 17.48 -1.08 17.77
C GLY A 168 17.90 -2.19 16.82
N ALA A 169 17.00 -3.11 16.58
CA ALA A 169 17.17 -4.16 15.59
C ALA A 169 15.90 -4.28 14.75
N CYS A 170 16.11 -4.63 13.48
CA CYS A 170 15.08 -5.01 12.53
C CYS A 170 15.51 -6.35 11.94
N GLY A 171 14.88 -7.43 12.42
CA GLY A 171 15.32 -8.78 12.09
C GLY A 171 16.71 -9.06 12.67
N ASP A 172 17.60 -9.58 11.84
CA ASP A 172 19.00 -9.83 12.21
C ASP A 172 19.90 -8.59 12.03
N GLN A 173 19.36 -7.47 11.53
CA GLN A 173 20.09 -6.23 11.29
C GLN A 173 19.94 -5.26 12.46
N SER A 174 21.05 -4.74 12.98
CA SER A 174 21.03 -3.65 13.95
C SER A 174 21.05 -2.29 13.28
N TYR A 175 20.45 -1.30 13.92
CA TYR A 175 20.53 0.10 13.52
C TYR A 175 20.77 1.01 14.73
N GLU A 176 21.31 2.19 14.47
CA GLU A 176 21.57 3.21 15.47
C GLU A 176 20.95 4.53 15.06
N ILE A 177 20.39 5.26 16.03
CA ILE A 177 19.94 6.64 15.92
C ILE A 177 20.86 7.47 16.82
N PRO A 178 21.79 8.25 16.25
CA PRO A 178 22.67 9.15 16.99
C PRO A 178 21.93 10.10 17.93
N ALA A 179 22.63 10.50 19.00
CA ALA A 179 22.14 11.56 19.89
C ALA A 179 22.01 12.88 19.12
N GLY A 180 20.88 13.56 19.30
CA GLY A 180 20.52 14.81 18.64
C GLY A 180 19.83 14.63 17.28
N GLU A 181 19.67 13.40 16.80
CA GLU A 181 18.88 13.15 15.59
C GLU A 181 17.39 13.34 15.85
N ARG A 182 16.69 13.90 14.85
CA ARG A 182 15.25 14.13 14.88
C ARG A 182 14.58 13.20 13.88
N ILE A 183 13.56 12.50 14.36
CA ILE A 183 12.66 11.72 13.51
C ILE A 183 11.41 12.54 13.29
N ASP A 184 11.20 12.88 12.03
CA ASP A 184 9.97 13.45 11.53
C ASP A 184 8.96 12.31 11.33
N ASP A 185 7.74 12.47 11.85
CA ASP A 185 6.62 11.53 11.76
C ASP A 185 6.88 10.05 12.09
N LEU A 186 7.32 9.25 11.12
CA LEU A 186 7.50 7.80 11.22
C LEU A 186 8.73 7.35 10.43
N ARG A 187 9.65 6.65 11.10
CA ARG A 187 10.75 5.94 10.44
C ARG A 187 10.50 4.45 10.39
N ILE A 188 10.66 3.85 9.21
CA ILE A 188 10.56 2.41 9.00
C ILE A 188 11.90 1.87 8.49
N TYR A 189 12.46 0.91 9.22
CA TYR A 189 13.62 0.15 8.80
C TYR A 189 13.18 -1.01 7.91
N VAL A 190 13.90 -1.23 6.81
CA VAL A 190 13.50 -2.16 5.75
C VAL A 190 14.60 -3.19 5.51
N ILE A 191 14.27 -4.48 5.64
CA ILE A 191 15.20 -5.61 5.47
C ILE A 191 14.68 -6.64 4.47
N GLU A 192 15.58 -7.30 3.74
CA GLU A 192 15.23 -8.40 2.83
C GLU A 192 15.49 -9.75 3.55
N GLN A 193 14.62 -10.09 4.51
CA GLN A 193 14.75 -11.27 5.36
C GLN A 193 13.37 -11.89 5.67
N LEU A 194 13.02 -12.94 4.93
CA LEU A 194 11.80 -13.70 5.19
C LEU A 194 11.87 -14.41 6.55
N SER A 195 10.70 -14.66 7.16
CA SER A 195 10.56 -15.51 8.35
C SER A 195 11.08 -16.93 8.11
N SER A 196 11.20 -17.72 9.17
CA SER A 196 11.54 -19.15 9.11
C SER A 196 10.57 -19.94 8.20
N SER A 197 9.33 -19.47 8.14
CA SER A 197 8.21 -19.96 7.34
C SER A 197 8.14 -19.36 5.92
N GLY A 198 9.08 -18.49 5.54
CA GLY A 198 9.20 -17.92 4.20
C GLY A 198 8.27 -16.74 3.92
N HIS A 199 7.79 -16.06 4.97
CA HIS A 199 6.82 -14.99 4.87
C HIS A 199 7.43 -13.60 5.15
N HIS A 200 6.79 -12.59 4.59
CA HIS A 200 7.06 -11.18 4.89
C HIS A 200 6.50 -10.80 6.26
N TRP A 201 7.03 -9.72 6.86
CA TRP A 201 6.57 -9.29 8.17
C TRP A 201 6.75 -7.82 8.50
N ALA A 202 6.03 -7.35 9.52
CA ALA A 202 6.15 -6.02 10.09
C ALA A 202 6.13 -6.05 11.62
N SER A 203 6.82 -5.09 12.23
CA SER A 203 6.81 -4.85 13.66
C SER A 203 6.82 -3.36 13.96
N LEU A 204 5.93 -2.95 14.87
CA LEU A 204 5.96 -1.62 15.48
C LEU A 204 6.99 -1.65 16.63
N THR A 205 8.09 -0.91 16.50
CA THR A 205 9.23 -1.01 17.43
C THR A 205 9.26 0.09 18.48
N MET A 206 8.63 1.24 18.21
CA MET A 206 8.48 2.32 19.18
C MET A 206 7.23 3.16 18.89
N THR A 207 6.54 3.57 19.96
CA THR A 207 5.47 4.57 19.90
C THR A 207 5.89 5.86 20.58
N ARG A 208 5.23 6.95 20.20
CA ARG A 208 5.30 8.24 20.87
C ARG A 208 4.59 8.15 22.22
N THR A 209 4.99 8.98 23.18
CA THR A 209 4.35 9.02 24.50
C THR A 209 2.96 9.66 24.45
N THR A 210 2.77 10.71 23.64
CA THR A 210 1.47 11.37 23.44
C THR A 210 1.47 12.14 22.10
N PRO A 211 0.52 11.89 21.18
CA PRO A 211 -0.42 10.76 21.17
C PRO A 211 0.35 9.43 21.01
N HIS A 212 -0.25 8.30 21.38
CA HIS A 212 0.42 6.98 21.37
C HIS A 212 0.53 6.38 19.96
N LEU A 213 0.96 7.20 19.01
CA LEU A 213 1.12 6.86 17.60
C LEU A 213 2.53 6.28 17.34
N PRO A 214 2.68 5.42 16.33
CA PRO A 214 3.96 4.92 15.86
C PRO A 214 5.03 5.99 15.65
N LEU A 215 6.27 5.67 16.02
CA LEU A 215 7.47 6.48 15.78
C LEU A 215 8.52 5.71 14.98
N LEU A 216 8.77 4.45 15.37
CA LEU A 216 9.70 3.56 14.69
C LEU A 216 9.01 2.24 14.33
N GLY A 217 9.27 1.74 13.13
CA GLY A 217 8.83 0.43 12.68
C GLY A 217 9.92 -0.33 11.94
N CYS A 218 9.67 -1.62 11.74
CA CYS A 218 10.53 -2.51 10.97
C CYS A 218 9.66 -3.34 10.04
N ILE A 219 10.04 -3.45 8.76
CA ILE A 219 9.40 -4.36 7.80
C ILE A 219 10.44 -5.25 7.15
N SER A 220 10.03 -6.49 6.88
CA SER A 220 10.64 -7.30 5.85
C SER A 220 9.77 -7.47 4.63
N VAL A 221 10.29 -7.02 3.50
CA VAL A 221 9.71 -7.20 2.17
C VAL A 221 10.79 -7.79 1.27
N SER A 222 10.46 -8.73 0.40
CA SER A 222 11.41 -9.27 -0.58
C SER A 222 10.77 -9.23 -1.96
N GLY A 223 11.61 -9.17 -3.00
CA GLY A 223 11.13 -9.00 -4.37
C GLY A 223 10.33 -7.71 -4.61
N ASN A 224 9.57 -7.66 -5.71
CA ASN A 224 8.78 -6.48 -6.12
C ASN A 224 7.38 -6.47 -5.50
N ASN A 225 7.29 -6.73 -4.20
CA ASN A 225 6.04 -6.95 -3.49
C ASN A 225 5.48 -5.66 -2.86
N GLY A 226 5.25 -4.62 -3.67
CA GLY A 226 4.70 -3.34 -3.19
C GLY A 226 3.35 -3.47 -2.49
N HIS A 227 2.50 -4.42 -2.90
CA HIS A 227 1.23 -4.72 -2.21
C HIS A 227 1.45 -5.31 -0.81
N VAL A 228 2.49 -6.12 -0.62
CA VAL A 228 2.86 -6.63 0.71
C VAL A 228 3.39 -5.48 1.55
N ALA A 229 4.28 -4.65 1.01
CA ALA A 229 4.73 -3.44 1.70
C ALA A 229 3.54 -2.57 2.14
N LEU A 230 2.51 -2.44 1.31
CA LEU A 230 1.30 -1.68 1.65
C LEU A 230 0.58 -2.28 2.87
N HIS A 231 0.41 -3.60 2.89
CA HIS A 231 -0.18 -4.33 4.01
C HIS A 231 0.65 -4.21 5.30
N GLU A 232 1.94 -4.52 5.22
CA GLU A 232 2.86 -4.55 6.37
C GLU A 232 3.07 -3.14 6.98
N ILE A 233 3.11 -2.08 6.16
CA ILE A 233 3.13 -0.70 6.67
C ILE A 233 1.82 -0.39 7.43
N GLY A 234 0.68 -0.94 7.01
CA GLY A 234 -0.58 -0.81 7.74
C GLY A 234 -0.49 -1.35 9.18
N HIS A 235 0.24 -2.45 9.38
CA HIS A 235 0.53 -2.97 10.73
C HIS A 235 1.43 -2.04 11.54
N ILE A 236 2.45 -1.44 10.93
CA ILE A 236 3.28 -0.43 11.62
C ILE A 236 2.45 0.78 12.04
N LEU A 237 1.51 1.21 11.19
CA LEU A 237 0.62 2.35 11.46
C LEU A 237 -0.39 2.09 12.60
N GLY A 238 -0.47 0.87 13.12
CA GLY A 238 -1.30 0.54 14.28
C GLY A 238 -2.45 -0.42 13.99
N ILE A 239 -2.72 -0.74 12.71
CA ILE A 239 -3.80 -1.67 12.38
C ILE A 239 -3.41 -3.08 12.81
N GLY A 240 -4.13 -3.65 13.75
CA GLY A 240 -3.81 -4.94 14.37
C GLY A 240 -2.88 -4.81 15.57
N THR A 241 -1.90 -3.91 15.50
CA THR A 241 -0.82 -3.77 16.51
C THR A 241 -1.15 -2.83 17.66
N LEU A 242 -2.03 -1.83 17.46
CA LEU A 242 -2.47 -0.85 18.47
C LEU A 242 -3.96 -0.98 18.83
N TRP A 243 -4.52 -2.16 18.60
CA TRP A 243 -5.95 -2.44 18.74
C TRP A 243 -6.42 -2.70 20.18
N PHE A 244 -5.55 -2.62 21.19
CA PHE A 244 -5.81 -3.08 22.56
C PHE A 244 -7.11 -2.55 23.17
N ASP A 245 -7.40 -1.25 23.01
CA ASP A 245 -8.62 -0.63 23.54
C ASP A 245 -9.86 -0.81 22.64
N PHE A 246 -9.65 -1.28 21.41
CA PHE A 246 -10.69 -1.41 20.40
C PHE A 246 -11.14 -2.85 20.18
N ILE A 247 -10.39 -3.86 20.61
CA ILE A 247 -10.77 -5.27 20.40
C ILE A 247 -11.69 -5.77 21.49
N GLN A 248 -12.79 -6.40 21.07
CA GLN A 248 -13.78 -6.96 21.96
C GLN A 248 -14.02 -8.45 21.71
N ASN A 249 -14.40 -9.15 22.77
CA ASN A 249 -14.80 -10.56 22.76
C ASN A 249 -13.74 -11.59 22.27
N PRO A 250 -12.44 -11.48 22.60
CA PRO A 250 -11.52 -12.59 22.40
C PRO A 250 -11.62 -13.65 23.51
N PRO A 251 -11.47 -14.95 23.22
CA PRO A 251 -11.23 -15.60 21.92
C PRO A 251 -12.53 -15.96 21.16
N GLY A 252 -13.66 -15.34 21.48
CA GLY A 252 -14.99 -15.61 20.91
C GLY A 252 -15.16 -15.10 19.47
N ASP A 253 -15.93 -14.03 19.28
CA ASP A 253 -16.07 -13.33 17.99
C ASP A 253 -15.29 -12.01 18.08
N PRO A 254 -13.96 -12.00 17.90
CA PRO A 254 -13.15 -10.81 18.00
C PRO A 254 -13.54 -9.82 16.91
N HIS A 255 -13.67 -8.57 17.30
CA HIS A 255 -14.05 -7.50 16.39
C HIS A 255 -13.53 -6.17 16.90
N PHE A 256 -13.29 -5.26 15.95
CA PHE A 256 -12.81 -3.92 16.24
C PHE A 256 -13.99 -2.99 16.51
N ASN A 257 -13.98 -2.38 17.69
CA ASN A 257 -15.06 -1.57 18.24
C ASN A 257 -14.77 -0.05 18.12
N GLY A 258 -14.08 0.36 17.07
CA GLY A 258 -13.92 1.77 16.72
C GLY A 258 -15.21 2.34 16.11
N PRO A 259 -15.79 3.43 16.65
CA PRO A 259 -17.06 3.96 16.16
C PRO A 259 -17.00 4.44 14.71
N LEU A 260 -15.87 5.01 14.26
CA LEU A 260 -15.71 5.48 12.89
C LEU A 260 -15.59 4.31 11.91
N ALA A 261 -14.79 3.29 12.24
CA ALA A 261 -14.66 2.07 11.47
C ALA A 261 -16.00 1.30 11.37
N ILE A 262 -16.77 1.23 12.46
CA ILE A 262 -18.12 0.62 12.44
C ILE A 262 -19.05 1.38 11.50
N ALA A 263 -19.02 2.71 11.51
CA ALA A 263 -19.83 3.52 10.60
C ALA A 263 -19.46 3.27 9.13
N ALA A 264 -18.16 3.20 8.82
CA ALA A 264 -17.66 2.86 7.49
C ALA A 264 -18.05 1.44 7.07
N PHE A 265 -17.92 0.46 7.96
CA PHE A 265 -18.32 -0.94 7.71
C PHE A 265 -19.80 -1.05 7.38
N ASN A 266 -20.66 -0.32 8.11
CA ASN A 266 -22.08 -0.24 7.81
C ASN A 266 -22.36 0.38 6.43
N LYS A 267 -21.63 1.43 6.05
CA LYS A 267 -21.73 2.06 4.72
C LYS A 267 -21.29 1.10 3.60
N ALA A 268 -20.32 0.23 3.86
CA ALA A 268 -19.86 -0.82 2.94
C ALA A 268 -20.84 -2.01 2.82
N GLY A 269 -22.07 -1.93 3.35
CA GLY A 269 -23.06 -3.02 3.33
C GLY A 269 -23.16 -3.82 4.62
N GLY A 270 -22.40 -3.44 5.65
CA GLY A 270 -22.34 -4.13 6.93
C GLY A 270 -23.58 -4.00 7.80
N ARG A 271 -24.57 -3.16 7.46
CA ARG A 271 -25.79 -2.98 8.28
C ARG A 271 -26.52 -4.29 8.57
N ASN A 272 -26.65 -5.14 7.54
CA ASN A 272 -27.31 -6.44 7.63
C ASN A 272 -26.37 -7.57 8.09
N TYR A 273 -25.11 -7.26 8.40
CA TYR A 273 -24.18 -8.22 8.98
C TYR A 273 -24.68 -8.62 10.38
N THR A 274 -24.86 -9.92 10.60
CA THR A 274 -25.45 -10.45 11.84
C THR A 274 -24.44 -10.75 12.94
N GLY A 275 -23.13 -10.74 12.62
CA GLY A 275 -22.05 -10.88 13.59
C GLY A 275 -21.60 -9.53 14.15
N ALA A 276 -20.57 -9.55 14.99
CA ALA A 276 -19.99 -8.33 15.53
C ALA A 276 -19.32 -7.49 14.42
N LYS A 277 -19.59 -6.18 14.39
CA LYS A 277 -19.19 -5.30 13.28
C LYS A 277 -17.68 -5.13 13.23
N VAL A 278 -17.12 -4.97 12.03
CA VAL A 278 -15.67 -4.94 11.78
C VAL A 278 -14.98 -6.21 12.31
N PRO A 279 -15.30 -7.38 11.71
CA PRO A 279 -14.84 -8.66 12.20
C PRO A 279 -13.32 -8.80 12.06
N VAL A 280 -12.69 -9.27 13.12
CA VAL A 280 -11.25 -9.56 13.17
C VAL A 280 -11.04 -11.06 13.04
N GLU A 281 -9.97 -11.47 12.37
CA GLU A 281 -9.70 -12.88 12.13
C GLU A 281 -9.46 -13.65 13.45
N ILE A 282 -9.79 -14.94 13.46
CA ILE A 282 -9.51 -15.83 14.59
C ILE A 282 -8.51 -16.88 14.13
N GLU A 283 -7.29 -16.82 14.65
CA GLU A 283 -6.25 -17.81 14.38
C GLU A 283 -5.81 -18.48 15.69
N GLY A 284 -5.69 -19.81 15.67
CA GLY A 284 -5.11 -20.59 16.78
C GLY A 284 -5.78 -20.47 18.15
N GLY A 285 -6.96 -19.84 18.26
CA GLY A 285 -7.63 -19.57 19.53
C GLY A 285 -7.25 -18.24 20.22
N GLY A 286 -6.61 -17.30 19.50
CA GLY A 286 -6.29 -15.94 19.96
C GLY A 286 -6.86 -14.81 19.08
N THR A 287 -6.54 -13.55 19.40
CA THR A 287 -6.83 -12.37 18.55
C THR A 287 -5.84 -12.29 17.40
N SER A 288 -6.33 -12.35 16.16
CA SER A 288 -5.51 -12.02 14.98
C SER A 288 -5.32 -10.50 14.86
N ILE A 289 -4.32 -10.09 14.08
CA ILE A 289 -4.00 -8.70 13.74
C ILE A 289 -4.65 -8.27 12.42
N HIS A 290 -5.37 -9.18 11.76
CA HIS A 290 -5.98 -8.99 10.44
C HIS A 290 -7.50 -8.79 10.52
N TRP A 291 -8.06 -8.12 9.51
CA TRP A 291 -9.50 -8.24 9.27
C TRP A 291 -9.86 -9.67 8.87
N ARG A 292 -11.06 -10.10 9.25
CA ARG A 292 -11.54 -11.45 8.94
C ARG A 292 -11.66 -11.66 7.44
N SER A 293 -10.74 -12.41 6.85
CA SER A 293 -10.57 -12.51 5.40
C SER A 293 -11.83 -12.99 4.68
N PRO A 294 -12.55 -14.05 5.14
CA PRO A 294 -13.80 -14.46 4.52
C PRO A 294 -14.90 -13.39 4.53
N GLN A 295 -14.82 -12.40 5.41
CA GLN A 295 -15.81 -11.32 5.52
C GLN A 295 -15.39 -10.05 4.81
N MET A 296 -14.09 -9.84 4.61
CA MET A 296 -13.50 -8.61 4.10
C MET A 296 -12.55 -8.86 2.92
N ILE A 297 -12.86 -9.86 2.07
CA ILE A 297 -12.09 -10.18 0.86
C ILE A 297 -11.79 -8.93 0.03
N GLY A 298 -10.56 -8.81 -0.45
CA GLY A 298 -10.09 -7.69 -1.28
C GLY A 298 -9.62 -6.47 -0.50
N GLU A 299 -9.90 -6.41 0.82
CA GLU A 299 -9.40 -5.39 1.72
C GLU A 299 -7.92 -5.66 2.06
N VAL A 300 -7.09 -4.62 2.06
CA VAL A 300 -5.63 -4.72 2.25
C VAL A 300 -5.25 -5.52 3.50
N MET A 301 -5.83 -5.23 4.67
CA MET A 301 -5.54 -5.91 5.95
C MET A 301 -6.28 -7.25 6.12
N ALA A 302 -6.95 -7.73 5.07
CA ALA A 302 -7.48 -9.08 4.96
C ALA A 302 -6.74 -9.92 3.89
N GLY A 303 -5.58 -9.43 3.42
CA GLY A 303 -4.76 -10.04 2.37
C GLY A 303 -5.12 -9.59 0.94
N GLY A 304 -5.92 -8.53 0.81
CA GLY A 304 -6.28 -7.92 -0.47
C GLY A 304 -5.37 -6.76 -0.87
N GLY A 305 -5.85 -5.90 -1.76
CA GLY A 305 -5.07 -4.77 -2.30
C GLY A 305 -5.69 -3.39 -2.09
N SER A 306 -6.92 -3.32 -1.59
CA SER A 306 -7.65 -2.05 -1.47
C SER A 306 -7.66 -1.54 -0.04
N ILE A 307 -7.21 -0.31 0.18
CA ILE A 307 -7.34 0.37 1.48
C ILE A 307 -8.76 0.91 1.60
N SER A 308 -9.63 0.17 2.27
CA SER A 308 -11.03 0.56 2.39
C SER A 308 -11.22 1.74 3.35
N ALA A 309 -12.36 2.43 3.23
CA ALA A 309 -12.76 3.44 4.22
C ALA A 309 -12.92 2.86 5.64
N ILE A 310 -13.03 1.53 5.78
CA ILE A 310 -13.06 0.85 7.08
C ILE A 310 -11.69 0.94 7.74
N THR A 311 -10.63 0.59 7.01
CA THR A 311 -9.23 0.68 7.51
C THR A 311 -8.80 2.13 7.74
N VAL A 312 -9.13 3.04 6.82
CA VAL A 312 -8.82 4.48 7.01
C VAL A 312 -9.51 5.02 8.26
N GLN A 313 -10.78 4.70 8.48
CA GLN A 313 -11.48 5.14 9.69
C GLN A 313 -11.02 4.41 10.95
N ALA A 314 -10.50 3.18 10.84
CA ALA A 314 -9.85 2.51 11.97
C ALA A 314 -8.57 3.25 12.40
N LEU A 315 -7.78 3.79 11.46
CA LEU A 315 -6.67 4.70 11.80
C LEU A 315 -7.18 5.96 12.52
N ALA A 316 -8.29 6.54 12.06
CA ALA A 316 -8.90 7.68 12.74
C ALA A 316 -9.35 7.36 14.17
N ASP A 317 -9.93 6.17 14.38
CA ASP A 317 -10.28 5.69 15.73
C ASP A 317 -9.03 5.54 16.61
N LEU A 318 -7.87 5.16 16.05
CA LEU A 318 -6.57 5.11 16.76
C LEU A 318 -5.97 6.49 17.06
N GLY A 319 -6.53 7.56 16.50
CA GLY A 319 -6.09 8.94 16.74
C GLY A 319 -5.31 9.59 15.59
N TRP A 320 -5.18 8.93 14.44
CA TRP A 320 -4.62 9.55 13.24
C TRP A 320 -5.58 10.58 12.63
N VAL A 321 -5.07 11.71 12.13
CA VAL A 321 -5.84 12.58 11.25
C VAL A 321 -5.72 12.08 9.82
N VAL A 322 -6.87 11.73 9.23
CA VAL A 322 -6.93 11.05 7.92
C VAL A 322 -7.85 11.73 6.92
N ASP A 323 -7.51 11.65 5.64
CA ASP A 323 -8.39 11.96 4.51
C ASP A 323 -9.09 10.68 4.01
N VAL A 324 -10.34 10.49 4.45
CA VAL A 324 -11.16 9.33 4.02
C VAL A 324 -11.52 9.36 2.53
N THR A 325 -11.41 10.49 1.85
CA THR A 325 -11.69 10.57 0.40
C THR A 325 -10.65 9.83 -0.44
N GLN A 326 -9.48 9.60 0.15
CA GLN A 326 -8.38 8.83 -0.42
C GLN A 326 -8.57 7.33 -0.26
N ALA A 327 -9.62 6.86 0.42
CA ALA A 327 -9.92 5.44 0.53
C ALA A 327 -10.43 4.84 -0.78
N ASN A 328 -10.10 3.57 -1.02
CA ASN A 328 -10.60 2.80 -2.15
C ASN A 328 -12.12 2.56 -2.01
N PRO A 329 -12.89 2.66 -3.12
CA PRO A 329 -14.27 2.19 -3.13
C PRO A 329 -14.33 0.72 -2.72
N TYR A 330 -15.10 0.43 -1.66
CA TYR A 330 -15.16 -0.90 -1.09
C TYR A 330 -16.58 -1.23 -0.62
N ILE A 331 -17.04 -2.43 -0.98
CA ILE A 331 -18.31 -3.01 -0.55
C ILE A 331 -18.02 -4.41 -0.05
N LEU A 332 -18.63 -4.78 1.08
CA LEU A 332 -18.46 -6.12 1.64
C LEU A 332 -18.88 -7.20 0.63
N PRO A 333 -18.16 -8.33 0.56
CA PRO A 333 -18.46 -9.39 -0.38
C PRO A 333 -19.89 -9.92 -0.23
N SER A 334 -20.50 -10.30 -1.35
CA SER A 334 -21.79 -10.98 -1.34
C SER A 334 -21.70 -12.36 -0.68
N ALA A 335 -22.81 -12.92 -0.21
CA ALA A 335 -22.82 -14.26 0.39
C ALA A 335 -22.21 -15.34 -0.54
N ALA A 336 -22.46 -15.21 -1.86
CA ALA A 336 -21.88 -16.10 -2.86
C ALA A 336 -20.35 -15.97 -2.95
N ALA A 337 -19.82 -14.73 -2.93
CA ALA A 337 -18.37 -14.51 -2.93
C ALA A 337 -17.69 -15.08 -1.67
N LYS A 338 -18.31 -14.92 -0.49
CA LYS A 338 -17.82 -15.49 0.78
C LYS A 338 -17.78 -17.02 0.76
N ALA A 339 -18.79 -17.66 0.16
CA ALA A 339 -18.85 -19.12 0.05
C ALA A 339 -17.75 -19.68 -0.87
N SER A 340 -17.42 -18.98 -1.95
CA SER A 340 -16.36 -19.38 -2.88
C SER A 340 -14.95 -19.21 -2.32
N ALA A 341 -14.74 -18.22 -1.44
CA ALA A 341 -13.42 -17.94 -0.87
C ALA A 341 -12.94 -18.96 0.18
N LYS A 342 -13.85 -19.69 0.83
CA LYS A 342 -13.51 -20.78 1.77
C LYS A 342 -12.66 -21.90 1.16
N VAL A 343 -12.57 -21.97 -0.17
CA VAL A 343 -11.84 -23.03 -0.91
C VAL A 343 -10.41 -22.60 -1.28
N ALA A 344 -10.06 -21.31 -1.13
CA ALA A 344 -8.75 -20.76 -1.48
C ALA A 344 -8.10 -20.08 -0.27
N ALA A 345 -7.50 -20.86 0.64
CA ALA A 345 -6.47 -20.36 1.54
C ALA A 345 -5.19 -21.10 1.21
N PRO A 346 -4.12 -20.36 0.92
CA PRO A 346 -3.24 -19.96 2.00
C PRO A 346 -2.92 -18.46 1.95
N SER A 347 -2.91 -17.80 3.11
CA SER A 347 -2.24 -16.51 3.25
C SER A 347 -0.76 -16.71 2.95
N THR A 348 -0.20 -15.91 2.05
CA THR A 348 1.25 -15.78 1.83
C THR A 348 1.92 -14.91 2.90
N HIS A 349 1.20 -14.60 3.98
CA HIS A 349 1.62 -13.72 5.07
C HIS A 349 1.68 -14.56 6.36
N ALA A 350 2.80 -14.49 7.07
CA ALA A 350 2.93 -15.12 8.38
C ALA A 350 2.24 -14.26 9.41
N ASP A 351 1.68 -14.92 10.40
CA ASP A 351 1.27 -14.31 11.65
C ASP A 351 2.52 -13.79 12.37
N HIS A 352 2.57 -12.49 12.68
CA HIS A 352 3.69 -11.85 13.42
C HIS A 352 3.73 -12.22 14.90
N ALA A 353 3.27 -13.42 15.23
CA ALA A 353 3.46 -14.07 16.51
C ALA A 353 4.57 -15.14 16.45
N GLU A 354 5.51 -15.08 15.50
CA GLU A 354 6.76 -15.85 15.66
C GLU A 354 7.61 -15.19 16.76
N PRO A 355 7.89 -15.87 17.89
CA PRO A 355 8.72 -15.35 18.98
C PRO A 355 10.16 -15.04 18.54
N GLU A 356 10.55 -15.46 17.33
CA GLU A 356 11.90 -15.35 16.80
C GLU A 356 12.27 -13.91 16.39
N TRP A 357 11.30 -13.06 16.02
CA TRP A 357 11.56 -11.72 15.46
C TRP A 357 10.68 -10.61 16.06
N SER A 358 10.15 -10.81 17.26
CA SER A 358 9.74 -9.65 18.06
C SER A 358 11.00 -8.81 18.26
N CYS A 359 11.14 -7.74 17.48
CA CYS A 359 12.16 -6.72 17.70
C CYS A 359 11.90 -6.25 19.12
N GLY A 360 12.71 -6.75 20.06
CA GLY A 360 12.38 -6.74 21.48
C GLY A 360 11.90 -5.37 21.86
N VAL A 361 10.62 -5.28 22.23
CA VAL A 361 10.17 -4.17 23.06
C VAL A 361 11.10 -4.25 24.26
N GLY A 362 12.06 -3.33 24.33
CA GLY A 362 12.53 -2.90 25.62
C GLY A 362 11.26 -2.46 26.33
N GLU A 363 10.72 -3.33 27.18
CA GLU A 363 9.52 -3.07 27.96
C GLU A 363 9.81 -1.94 28.96
N GLN A 364 9.96 -0.72 28.47
CA GLN A 364 9.50 0.45 29.18
C GLN A 364 8.13 0.76 28.60
N ARG A 365 7.17 -0.10 28.99
CA ARG A 365 5.77 0.20 28.81
C ARG A 365 5.46 1.34 29.77
N GLU A 366 5.51 2.57 29.28
CA GLU A 366 5.07 3.73 30.03
C GLU A 366 3.52 3.75 30.07
N PRO A 367 2.89 4.26 31.14
CA PRO A 367 1.45 4.39 31.18
C PRO A 367 0.92 5.24 30.02
N ILE A 368 -0.16 4.79 29.36
CA ILE A 368 -0.85 5.58 28.35
C ILE A 368 -1.66 6.66 29.08
N TYR A 369 -1.41 7.92 28.72
CA TYR A 369 -2.15 9.06 29.24
C TYR A 369 -3.19 9.50 28.21
N VAL A 370 -4.47 9.25 28.50
CA VAL A 370 -5.57 9.83 27.75
C VAL A 370 -5.67 11.29 28.15
N VAL A 371 -5.58 12.21 27.19
CA VAL A 371 -5.67 13.64 27.41
C VAL A 371 -6.95 14.23 26.83
N ASP A 372 -7.49 15.29 27.45
CA ASP A 372 -8.59 16.08 26.89
C ASP A 372 -8.11 17.04 25.78
N GLN A 373 -9.04 17.74 25.14
CA GLN A 373 -8.75 18.74 24.09
C GLN A 373 -7.90 19.93 24.58
N GLN A 374 -7.64 20.04 25.88
CA GLN A 374 -6.77 21.05 26.48
C GLN A 374 -5.43 20.45 26.96
N GLY A 375 -5.14 19.20 26.58
CA GLY A 375 -3.88 18.52 26.90
C GLY A 375 -3.79 18.00 28.34
N ARG A 376 -4.90 17.93 29.08
CA ARG A 376 -4.90 17.45 30.47
C ARG A 376 -5.15 15.95 30.52
N ILE A 377 -4.35 15.25 31.30
CA ILE A 377 -4.50 13.81 31.53
C ILE A 377 -5.82 13.55 32.27
N ILE A 378 -6.76 12.89 31.60
CA ILE A 378 -8.07 12.49 32.13
C ILE A 378 -8.11 11.01 32.52
N ARG A 379 -7.17 10.20 32.02
CA ARG A 379 -7.05 8.79 32.39
C ARG A 379 -5.62 8.30 32.18
N THR A 380 -5.10 7.54 33.14
CA THR A 380 -3.82 6.84 33.05
C THR A 380 -4.09 5.35 32.93
N ILE A 381 -3.54 4.72 31.90
CA ILE A 381 -3.65 3.28 31.64
C ILE A 381 -2.25 2.72 31.85
N ASN A 382 -2.04 2.02 32.96
CA ASN A 382 -0.79 1.33 33.21
C ASN A 382 -0.72 0.05 32.33
N PRO A 383 0.49 -0.39 31.96
CA PRO A 383 0.70 -1.57 31.13
C PRO A 383 0.14 -2.89 31.66
#